data_AF-A0A0K9N6V9-F1
#
_entry.id   AF-A0A0K9N6V9-F1
#
_cell.length_a   1.000
_cell.length_b   1.000
_cell.length_c   1.000
_cell.angle_alpha   90.00
_cell.angle_beta   90.00
_cell.angle_gamma   90.00
#
_symmetry.space_group_name_H-M   'P 1'
#
loop_
_entity.id
_entity.type
_entity.pdbx_description
1 polymer ?
#
loop_
_entity_poly.entity_id
_entity_poly.type
_entity_poly.pdbx_seq_one_letter_code
_entity_poly.pdbx_strand_id
1 'polypeptide(L)'
;MYNEVEREKDLDMYIAERGWQDWMGDDVDDVDEVIDVLRTTYEAARSDFKGLREMLGISQADMIRTYNIPARTLKQWEYGEREPAEHVRKLLAYAVTMETLNRRMRNNIAEKTSKDSCGRDLRNNKSSVRC
;
A
#
# COMPACT_ATOMS: atom_id res chain seq x y z
N MET A 1 -8.04 -9.65 -9.61
CA MET A 1 -7.01 -9.25 -8.62
C MET A 1 -7.01 -10.10 -7.36
N TYR A 2 -7.99 -9.97 -6.44
CA TYR A 2 -7.98 -10.69 -5.13
C TYR A 2 -8.12 -12.21 -5.22
N ASN A 3 -9.10 -12.70 -5.99
CA ASN A 3 -9.37 -14.15 -6.12
C ASN A 3 -8.23 -14.92 -6.82
N GLU A 4 -7.36 -14.19 -7.54
CA GLU A 4 -6.26 -14.77 -8.30
C GLU A 4 -4.98 -14.84 -7.46
N VAL A 5 -4.83 -13.97 -6.46
CA VAL A 5 -3.72 -14.08 -5.48
C VAL A 5 -3.80 -15.40 -4.72
N GLU A 6 -4.99 -15.96 -4.49
CA GLU A 6 -5.13 -17.28 -3.87
C GLU A 6 -4.66 -18.44 -4.77
N ARG A 7 -4.59 -18.22 -6.11
CA ARG A 7 -4.16 -19.24 -7.09
C ARG A 7 -2.66 -19.25 -7.27
N GLU A 8 -2.05 -18.07 -7.38
CA GLU A 8 -0.61 -17.94 -7.57
C GLU A 8 0.15 -18.04 -6.24
N LYS A 9 1.24 -18.81 -6.22
CA LYS A 9 2.01 -19.07 -4.99
C LYS A 9 3.18 -18.11 -4.79
N ASP A 10 3.62 -17.44 -5.84
CA ASP A 10 4.87 -16.70 -5.89
C ASP A 10 4.63 -15.23 -6.30
N LEU A 11 5.24 -14.30 -5.56
CA LEU A 11 5.11 -12.85 -5.79
C LEU A 11 5.73 -12.45 -7.13
N ASP A 12 6.88 -13.03 -7.47
CA ASP A 12 7.59 -12.69 -8.71
C ASP A 12 6.80 -13.21 -9.91
N MET A 13 6.18 -14.39 -9.80
CA MET A 13 5.26 -14.90 -10.82
C MET A 13 4.02 -13.99 -10.97
N TYR A 14 3.42 -13.60 -9.84
CA TYR A 14 2.26 -12.71 -9.84
C TYR A 14 2.57 -11.34 -10.47
N ILE A 15 3.74 -10.77 -10.18
CA ILE A 15 4.19 -9.52 -10.79
C ILE A 15 4.53 -9.73 -12.26
N ALA A 16 5.17 -10.83 -12.65
CA ALA A 16 5.54 -11.08 -14.04
C ALA A 16 4.32 -11.31 -14.96
N GLU A 17 3.29 -12.01 -14.49
CA GLU A 17 2.06 -12.27 -15.26
C GLU A 17 1.15 -11.05 -15.36
N ARG A 18 1.21 -10.15 -14.37
CA ARG A 18 0.38 -8.94 -14.32
C ARG A 18 1.11 -7.68 -14.78
N GLY A 19 2.43 -7.68 -14.71
CA GLY A 19 3.32 -6.57 -15.01
C GLY A 19 3.26 -6.25 -16.48
N TRP A 20 2.69 -5.09 -16.78
CA TRP A 20 2.33 -4.57 -18.10
C TRP A 20 1.09 -5.23 -18.73
N GLN A 21 -0.03 -4.52 -18.67
CA GLN A 21 -1.25 -4.83 -19.42
C GLN A 21 -1.41 -3.79 -20.53
N ASP A 22 -1.83 -4.20 -21.73
CA ASP A 22 -1.96 -3.31 -22.90
C ASP A 22 -2.85 -2.07 -22.65
N TRP A 23 -3.78 -2.16 -21.70
CA TRP A 23 -4.68 -1.06 -21.34
C TRP A 23 -4.11 -0.07 -20.31
N MET A 24 -2.95 -0.36 -19.69
CA MET A 24 -2.27 0.60 -18.82
C MET A 24 -1.67 1.78 -19.60
N GLY A 25 -1.52 1.62 -20.93
CA GLY A 25 -1.09 2.68 -21.85
C GLY A 25 0.37 3.07 -21.68
N ASP A 26 0.87 3.86 -22.63
CA ASP A 26 2.23 4.41 -22.61
C ASP A 26 2.39 5.52 -21.53
N ASP A 27 1.29 5.92 -20.88
CA ASP A 27 1.22 7.04 -19.94
C ASP A 27 1.57 6.65 -18.48
N VAL A 28 2.02 5.41 -18.24
CA VAL A 28 2.57 5.04 -16.93
C VAL A 28 4.01 5.53 -16.83
N ASP A 29 4.17 6.74 -16.28
CA ASP A 29 5.48 7.39 -16.11
C ASP A 29 6.41 6.67 -15.12
N ASP A 30 5.86 5.84 -14.21
CA ASP A 30 6.61 5.22 -13.11
C ASP A 30 6.27 3.73 -12.94
N VAL A 31 7.16 2.87 -13.42
CA VAL A 31 7.06 1.40 -13.30
C VAL A 31 7.15 0.95 -11.84
N ASP A 32 7.90 1.68 -11.00
CA ASP A 32 8.05 1.32 -9.59
C ASP A 32 6.73 1.51 -8.84
N GLU A 33 5.91 2.50 -9.21
CA GLU A 33 4.57 2.70 -8.63
C GLU A 33 3.65 1.50 -8.94
N VAL A 34 3.68 0.97 -10.16
CA VAL A 34 2.89 -0.22 -10.53
C VAL A 34 3.33 -1.45 -9.74
N ILE A 35 4.64 -1.68 -9.66
CA ILE A 35 5.21 -2.78 -8.87
C ILE A 35 4.78 -2.65 -7.41
N ASP A 36 4.81 -1.44 -6.85
CA ASP A 36 4.40 -1.17 -5.48
C ASP A 36 2.92 -1.48 -5.23
N VAL A 37 2.05 -1.12 -6.16
CA VAL A 37 0.62 -1.47 -6.10
C VAL A 37 0.43 -2.98 -6.12
N LEU A 38 1.07 -3.67 -7.07
CA LEU A 38 0.95 -5.12 -7.21
C LEU A 38 1.46 -5.86 -5.98
N ARG A 39 2.64 -5.48 -5.48
CA ARG A 39 3.24 -6.04 -4.26
C ARG A 39 2.34 -5.82 -3.04
N THR A 40 1.90 -4.58 -2.81
CA THR A 40 1.06 -4.24 -1.65
C THR A 40 -0.27 -5.01 -1.68
N THR A 41 -0.86 -5.15 -2.86
CA THR A 41 -2.09 -5.92 -3.05
C THR A 41 -1.89 -7.40 -2.73
N TYR A 42 -0.78 -7.98 -3.20
CA TYR A 42 -0.44 -9.38 -2.94
C TYR A 42 -0.22 -9.63 -1.45
N GLU A 43 0.58 -8.79 -0.79
CA GLU A 43 0.84 -8.86 0.65
C GLU A 43 -0.44 -8.76 1.48
N ALA A 44 -1.30 -7.77 1.18
CA ALA A 44 -2.57 -7.60 1.88
C ALA A 44 -3.50 -8.81 1.72
N ALA A 45 -3.58 -9.39 0.52
CA ALA A 45 -4.47 -10.51 0.26
C ALA A 45 -4.07 -11.79 1.02
N ARG A 46 -2.78 -12.06 1.15
CA ARG A 46 -2.25 -13.25 1.82
C ARG A 46 -2.03 -13.07 3.33
N SER A 47 -1.97 -11.83 3.80
CA SER A 47 -1.81 -11.54 5.23
C SER A 47 -2.98 -12.06 6.06
N ASP A 48 -2.70 -12.45 7.30
CA ASP A 48 -3.73 -12.64 8.31
C ASP A 48 -4.23 -11.26 8.82
N PHE A 49 -5.23 -11.27 9.70
CA PHE A 49 -5.80 -10.02 10.22
C PHE A 49 -4.80 -9.19 11.01
N LYS A 50 -3.89 -9.87 11.69
CA LYS A 50 -2.80 -9.23 12.41
C LYS A 50 -1.84 -8.54 11.44
N GLY A 51 -1.44 -9.21 10.37
CA GLY A 51 -0.62 -8.65 9.30
C GLY A 51 -1.26 -7.44 8.64
N LEU A 52 -2.57 -7.50 8.33
CA LEU A 52 -3.31 -6.35 7.81
C LEU A 52 -3.25 -5.13 8.73
N ARG A 53 -3.36 -5.34 10.05
CA ARG A 53 -3.23 -4.25 11.04
C ARG A 53 -1.80 -3.72 11.12
N GLU A 54 -0.82 -4.60 11.06
CA GLU A 54 0.61 -4.25 11.10
C GLU A 54 1.03 -3.46 9.85
N MET A 55 0.47 -3.76 8.67
CA MET A 55 0.65 -2.96 7.45
C MET A 55 0.19 -1.51 7.61
N LEU A 56 -0.85 -1.27 8.40
CA LEU A 56 -1.30 0.09 8.74
C LEU A 56 -0.44 0.75 9.82
N GLY A 57 0.31 -0.03 10.60
CA GLY A 57 1.09 0.43 11.74
C GLY A 57 0.23 0.94 12.89
N ILE A 58 -0.99 0.40 13.07
CA ILE A 58 -1.94 0.86 14.08
C ILE A 58 -2.15 -0.15 15.21
N SER A 59 -2.64 0.35 16.36
CA SER A 59 -3.00 -0.49 17.50
C SER A 59 -4.32 -1.26 17.24
N GLN A 60 -4.58 -2.32 18.01
CA GLN A 60 -5.88 -3.02 17.96
C GLN A 60 -7.04 -2.07 18.27
N ALA A 61 -6.85 -1.16 19.23
CA ALA A 61 -7.87 -0.19 19.64
C ALA A 61 -8.20 0.79 18.49
N ASP A 62 -7.20 1.22 17.73
CA ASP A 62 -7.41 2.09 16.58
C ASP A 62 -8.10 1.35 15.43
N MET A 63 -7.74 0.09 15.18
CA MET A 63 -8.42 -0.71 14.16
C MET A 63 -9.91 -0.91 14.49
N ILE A 64 -10.23 -1.18 15.76
CA ILE A 64 -11.62 -1.27 16.26
C ILE A 64 -12.38 0.01 15.98
N ARG A 65 -11.78 1.17 16.27
CA ARG A 65 -12.40 2.49 16.08
C ARG A 65 -12.56 2.86 14.61
N THR A 66 -11.53 2.62 13.80
CA THR A 66 -11.51 2.99 12.37
C THR A 66 -12.49 2.18 11.55
N TYR A 67 -12.56 0.86 11.79
CA TYR A 67 -13.41 -0.05 11.01
C TYR A 67 -14.72 -0.43 11.71
N ASN A 68 -14.96 0.12 12.91
CA ASN A 68 -16.14 -0.15 13.73
C ASN A 68 -16.39 -1.65 13.97
N ILE A 69 -15.31 -2.41 14.19
CA ILE A 69 -15.35 -3.86 14.43
C ILE A 69 -15.40 -4.10 15.95
N PRO A 70 -16.32 -4.93 16.47
CA PRO A 70 -16.33 -5.24 17.90
C PRO A 70 -15.00 -5.84 18.37
N ALA A 71 -14.50 -5.39 19.53
CA ALA A 71 -13.20 -5.80 20.07
C ALA A 71 -13.05 -7.32 20.21
N ARG A 72 -14.14 -8.01 20.61
CA ARG A 72 -14.18 -9.47 20.70
C ARG A 72 -13.99 -10.13 19.34
N THR A 73 -14.65 -9.60 18.31
CA THR A 73 -14.58 -10.11 16.94
C THR A 73 -13.16 -9.95 16.38
N LEU A 74 -12.55 -8.77 16.54
CA LEU A 74 -11.18 -8.54 16.08
C LEU A 74 -10.20 -9.50 16.76
N LYS A 75 -10.31 -9.69 18.08
CA LYS A 75 -9.46 -10.65 18.81
C LYS A 75 -9.63 -12.06 18.27
N GLN A 76 -10.86 -12.54 18.09
CA GLN A 76 -11.11 -13.89 17.56
C GLN A 76 -10.51 -14.09 16.17
N TRP A 77 -10.52 -13.06 15.33
CA TRP A 77 -9.88 -13.09 14.02
C TRP A 77 -8.35 -13.10 14.12
N GLU A 78 -7.75 -12.26 14.97
CA GLU A 78 -6.28 -12.22 15.15
C GLU A 78 -5.72 -13.49 15.82
N TYR A 79 -6.49 -14.15 16.69
CA TYR A 79 -6.08 -15.40 17.32
C TYR A 79 -6.40 -16.65 16.49
N GLY A 80 -7.04 -16.50 15.32
CA GLY A 80 -7.46 -17.62 14.48
C GLY A 80 -8.58 -18.48 15.09
N GLU A 81 -9.25 -17.99 16.14
CA GLU A 81 -10.40 -18.68 16.75
C GLU A 81 -11.63 -18.69 15.83
N ARG A 82 -11.72 -17.69 14.94
CA ARG A 82 -12.79 -17.56 13.96
C ARG A 82 -12.26 -16.91 12.69
N GLU A 83 -12.69 -17.42 11.55
CA GLU A 83 -12.47 -16.73 10.28
C GLU A 83 -13.62 -15.74 9.98
N PRO A 84 -13.30 -14.53 9.50
CA PRO A 84 -14.32 -13.60 8.98
C PRO A 84 -15.00 -14.20 7.75
N ALA A 85 -16.16 -13.65 7.40
CA ALA A 85 -16.73 -13.93 6.09
C ALA A 85 -15.79 -13.44 4.97
N GLU A 86 -15.71 -14.21 3.89
CA GLU A 86 -14.78 -13.95 2.77
C GLU A 86 -14.88 -12.53 2.22
N HIS A 87 -16.10 -12.00 2.06
CA HIS A 87 -16.32 -10.63 1.59
C HIS A 87 -15.79 -9.57 2.58
N VAL A 88 -15.88 -9.82 3.89
CA VAL A 88 -15.35 -8.91 4.92
C VAL A 88 -13.84 -8.87 4.85
N ARG A 89 -13.19 -10.03 4.68
CA ARG A 89 -11.74 -10.13 4.47
C ARG A 89 -11.32 -9.32 3.25
N LYS A 90 -11.99 -9.50 2.11
CA LYS A 90 -11.69 -8.76 0.87
C LYS A 90 -11.86 -7.25 1.02
N LEU A 91 -12.94 -6.80 1.67
CA LEU A 91 -13.19 -5.37 1.90
C LEU A 91 -12.14 -4.73 2.81
N LEU A 92 -11.78 -5.39 3.90
CA LEU A 92 -10.75 -4.89 4.81
C LEU A 92 -9.38 -4.84 4.15
N ALA A 93 -9.03 -5.89 3.44
CA ALA A 93 -7.74 -5.98 2.80
C ALA A 93 -7.61 -4.99 1.62
N TYR A 94 -8.70 -4.69 0.90
CA TYR A 94 -8.78 -3.55 -0.02
C TYR A 94 -8.59 -2.20 0.70
N ALA A 95 -9.32 -1.96 1.78
CA ALA A 95 -9.23 -0.71 2.53
C ALA A 95 -7.80 -0.47 3.09
N VAL A 96 -7.17 -1.52 3.60
CA VAL A 96 -5.77 -1.50 4.06
C VAL A 96 -4.83 -1.17 2.91
N THR A 97 -4.97 -1.85 1.78
CA THR A 97 -4.14 -1.63 0.59
C THR A 97 -4.21 -0.16 0.15
N MET A 98 -5.42 0.39 0.05
CA MET A 98 -5.62 1.79 -0.35
C MET A 98 -4.99 2.78 0.64
N GLU A 99 -5.14 2.57 1.95
CA GLU A 99 -4.53 3.46 2.94
C GLU A 99 -2.99 3.37 2.92
N THR A 100 -2.43 2.17 2.76
CA THR A 100 -0.98 1.97 2.65
C THR A 100 -0.43 2.65 1.40
N LEU A 101 -1.09 2.51 0.26
CA LEU A 101 -0.67 3.18 -0.99
C LEU A 101 -0.80 4.71 -0.87
N ASN A 102 -1.91 5.21 -0.34
CA ASN A 102 -2.09 6.65 -0.10
C ASN A 102 -1.00 7.21 0.81
N ARG A 103 -0.61 6.46 1.86
CA ARG A 103 0.50 6.86 2.74
C ARG A 103 1.82 6.93 1.98
N ARG A 104 2.13 5.95 1.12
CA ARG A 104 3.34 5.97 0.29
C ARG A 104 3.34 7.14 -0.71
N MET A 105 2.22 7.36 -1.41
CA MET A 105 2.09 8.50 -2.33
C MET A 105 2.30 9.84 -1.61
N ARG A 106 1.71 10.02 -0.42
CA ARG A 106 1.93 11.23 0.40
C ARG A 106 3.41 11.41 0.77
N ASN A 107 4.10 10.33 1.14
CA ASN A 107 5.52 10.37 1.47
C ASN A 107 6.39 10.72 0.24
N ASN A 108 6.11 10.13 -0.92
CA ASN A 108 6.81 10.39 -2.17
C ASN A 108 6.69 11.86 -2.60
N ILE A 109 5.50 12.47 -2.43
CA ILE A 109 5.29 13.91 -2.69
C ILE A 109 6.12 14.76 -1.71
N ALA A 110 6.14 14.40 -0.42
CA ALA A 110 6.93 15.12 0.58
C ALA A 110 8.45 15.06 0.27
N GLU A 111 8.94 13.92 -0.22
CA GLU A 111 10.35 13.78 -0.63
C GLU A 111 10.69 14.58 -1.90
N LYS A 112 9.80 14.56 -2.90
CA LYS A 112 9.96 15.35 -4.14
C LYS A 112 10.01 16.85 -3.82
N THR A 113 9.12 17.34 -2.97
CA THR A 113 9.07 18.77 -2.56
C THR A 113 10.30 19.21 -1.75
N SER A 114 10.88 18.33 -0.91
CA SER A 114 12.12 18.58 -0.16
C SER A 114 13.36 18.64 -1.06
N LYS A 115 13.44 17.78 -2.08
CA LYS A 115 14.54 17.83 -3.08
C LYS A 115 14.44 19.10 -3.95
N ASP A 116 13.23 19.53 -4.29
CA ASP A 116 12.99 20.72 -5.11
C ASP A 116 13.28 22.04 -4.38
N SER A 117 13.14 22.10 -3.06
CA SER A 117 13.54 23.27 -2.26
C SER A 117 15.07 23.36 -2.16
N CYS A 118 15.74 22.26 -1.78
CA CYS A 118 17.21 22.20 -1.72
C CYS A 118 17.88 22.51 -3.07
N GLY A 119 17.29 22.03 -4.18
CA GLY A 119 17.77 22.32 -5.54
C GLY A 119 17.52 23.77 -6.02
N ARG A 120 16.48 24.44 -5.51
CA ARG A 120 16.22 25.88 -5.81
C ARG A 120 17.19 26.79 -5.06
N ASP A 121 17.51 26.47 -3.81
CA ASP A 121 18.44 27.26 -2.99
C ASP A 121 19.87 27.27 -3.58
N LEU A 122 20.31 26.14 -4.14
CA LEU A 122 21.59 26.03 -4.84
C LEU A 122 21.65 26.80 -6.17
N ARG A 123 20.52 26.95 -6.89
CA ARG A 123 20.45 27.74 -8.13
C ARG A 123 20.42 29.24 -7.84
N ASN A 124 19.72 29.68 -6.80
CA ASN A 124 19.68 31.10 -6.42
C ASN A 124 21.02 31.60 -5.85
N ASN A 125 21.80 30.73 -5.20
CA ASN A 125 23.12 31.11 -4.67
C ASN A 125 24.20 31.24 -5.77
N LYS A 126 24.08 30.53 -6.90
CA LYS A 126 24.97 30.68 -8.07
C LYS A 126 24.69 31.95 -8.88
N SER A 127 23.51 32.55 -8.76
CA SER A 127 23.14 33.80 -9.42
C SER A 127 23.65 35.06 -8.68
N SER A 128 24.07 34.93 -7.43
CA SER A 128 24.52 36.04 -6.57
C SER A 128 26.03 36.32 -6.65
N VAL A 129 26.80 35.53 -7.42
CA VAL A 129 28.24 35.75 -7.64
C VAL A 129 28.46 36.16 -9.10
N ARG A 130 28.16 37.41 -9.42
CA ARG A 130 28.71 38.13 -10.59
C ARG A 130 29.28 39.45 -10.08
N CYS A 131 30.60 39.52 -9.98
CA CYS A 131 31.37 40.76 -9.89
C CYS A 131 31.57 41.35 -11.28
#